data_AF-A0A354M9X5-F1
#
_entry.id   AF-A0A354M9X5-F1
#
_cell.length_a   1.000
_cell.length_b   1.000
_cell.length_c   1.000
_cell.angle_alpha   90.00
_cell.angle_beta   90.00
_cell.angle_gamma   90.00
#
_symmetry.space_group_name_H-M   'P 1'
#
loop_
_entity.id
_entity.type
_entity.pdbx_description
1 polymer ?
#
loop_
_entity_poly.entity_id
_entity_poly.type
_entity_poly.pdbx_seq_one_letter_code
_entity_poly.pdbx_strand_id
1 'polypeptide(L)'
;MEEEFGDIVDLNIDHHISNVRYAKNLYLDADAAATAESMYELLCLMKVNINDITAKALYTGIATDTGCFKYTNVTAKTHIITAQLYEYNIDAPEINRIMFDTKSRKLLELERMVLDASEFHFGGKCIILPVTAEMQQKTGCSGTELEGIAVISRSVEGVCAGVTIKQTDDREFKVSLRTYPPLDASEICKLLGGGGHKGAAGASVKGELNEVKETVLNAVKTVMEEAYAGSDTAR
;
A
#
# COMPACT_ATOMS: atom_id res chain seq x y z
N MET A 1 14.89 -12.98 6.39
CA MET A 1 15.82 -11.96 5.86
C MET A 1 17.22 -12.14 6.45
N GLU A 2 17.43 -12.04 7.76
CA GLU A 2 18.78 -12.22 8.33
C GLU A 2 19.32 -13.65 8.14
N GLU A 3 18.53 -14.67 8.46
CA GLU A 3 18.90 -16.08 8.21
C GLU A 3 19.09 -16.43 6.72
N GLU A 4 18.54 -15.63 5.80
CA GLU A 4 18.51 -15.93 4.36
C GLU A 4 19.55 -15.11 3.58
N PHE A 5 19.79 -13.87 3.99
CA PHE A 5 20.59 -12.89 3.24
C PHE A 5 21.72 -12.26 4.05
N GLY A 6 21.81 -12.51 5.36
CA GLY A 6 22.74 -11.81 6.26
C GLY A 6 24.22 -11.96 5.88
N ASP A 7 24.59 -13.12 5.35
CA ASP A 7 25.98 -13.42 4.97
C ASP A 7 26.32 -13.05 3.51
N ILE A 8 25.34 -12.65 2.70
CA ILE A 8 25.52 -12.41 1.25
C ILE A 8 25.27 -10.98 0.79
N VAL A 9 24.69 -10.11 1.64
CA VAL A 9 24.44 -8.70 1.31
C VAL A 9 25.41 -7.78 2.02
N ASP A 10 26.36 -7.21 1.25
CA ASP A 10 27.39 -6.31 1.78
C ASP A 10 26.86 -4.93 2.19
N LEU A 11 25.87 -4.39 1.48
CA LEU A 11 25.31 -3.07 1.72
C LEU A 11 23.80 -3.06 1.41
N ASN A 12 23.02 -2.56 2.36
CA ASN A 12 21.60 -2.22 2.18
C ASN A 12 21.42 -0.70 2.19
N ILE A 13 20.69 -0.17 1.22
CA ILE A 13 20.29 1.24 1.13
C ILE A 13 18.77 1.24 1.13
N ASP A 14 18.16 1.82 2.16
CA ASP A 14 16.72 1.73 2.39
C ASP A 14 16.16 2.98 3.06
N HIS A 15 14.84 3.15 3.00
CA HIS A 15 14.09 4.20 3.69
C HIS A 15 13.01 3.65 4.65
N HIS A 16 12.86 2.33 4.77
CA HIS A 16 11.85 1.75 5.66
C HIS A 16 12.30 1.75 7.12
N ILE A 17 11.55 2.45 7.99
CA ILE A 17 11.79 2.42 9.45
C ILE A 17 11.71 1.01 10.06
N SER A 18 10.99 0.09 9.39
CA SER A 18 10.84 -1.32 9.77
C SER A 18 12.02 -2.21 9.35
N ASN A 19 13.07 -1.66 8.75
CA ASN A 19 14.23 -2.43 8.28
C ASN A 19 14.88 -3.20 9.44
N VAL A 20 15.10 -4.50 9.22
CA VAL A 20 15.63 -5.44 10.23
C VAL A 20 17.17 -5.47 10.31
N ARG A 21 17.86 -4.60 9.56
CA ARG A 21 19.31 -4.37 9.61
C ARG A 21 20.17 -5.60 9.32
N TYR A 22 19.70 -6.45 8.41
CA TYR A 22 20.32 -7.75 8.13
C TYR A 22 21.64 -7.68 7.33
N ALA A 23 21.93 -6.59 6.62
CA ALA A 23 23.11 -6.48 5.77
C ALA A 23 24.35 -6.06 6.55
N LYS A 24 25.54 -6.44 6.07
CA LYS A 24 26.83 -6.10 6.69
C LYS A 24 27.03 -4.61 6.92
N ASN A 25 26.63 -3.79 5.94
CA ASN A 25 26.57 -2.34 6.05
C ASN A 25 25.14 -1.87 5.75
N LEU A 26 24.73 -0.76 6.36
CA LEU A 26 23.41 -0.18 6.18
C LEU A 26 23.49 1.33 6.06
N TYR A 27 22.88 1.86 5.01
CA TYR A 27 22.46 3.26 4.93
C TYR A 27 20.92 3.31 4.98
N LEU A 28 20.39 3.81 6.10
CA LEU A 28 18.96 3.92 6.33
C LEU A 28 18.58 5.39 6.49
N ASP A 29 17.86 5.95 5.53
CA ASP A 29 17.27 7.29 5.61
C ASP A 29 15.76 7.15 5.74
N ALA A 30 15.28 7.00 6.99
CA ALA A 30 13.86 6.78 7.27
C ALA A 30 12.97 8.02 7.01
N ASP A 31 13.58 9.20 6.82
CA ASP A 31 12.88 10.44 6.50
C ASP A 31 12.78 10.67 4.98
N ALA A 32 13.48 9.87 4.16
CA ALA A 32 13.38 9.93 2.71
C ALA A 32 12.01 9.44 2.23
N ALA A 33 11.44 10.15 1.24
CA ALA A 33 10.15 9.77 0.68
C ALA A 33 10.24 8.46 -0.11
N ALA A 34 11.41 8.18 -0.69
CA ALA A 34 11.72 6.99 -1.47
C ALA A 34 13.21 6.67 -1.37
N THR A 35 13.59 5.39 -1.45
CA THR A 35 15.01 4.99 -1.59
C THR A 35 15.66 5.63 -2.84
N ALA A 36 14.88 5.94 -3.86
CA ALA A 36 15.35 6.65 -5.06
C ALA A 36 15.87 8.08 -4.76
N GLU A 37 15.39 8.76 -3.72
CA GLU A 37 15.97 10.04 -3.29
C GLU A 37 17.38 9.85 -2.75
N SER A 38 17.56 8.86 -1.87
CA SER A 38 18.87 8.47 -1.32
C SER A 38 19.84 8.05 -2.41
N MET A 39 19.36 7.34 -3.43
CA MET A 39 20.17 6.95 -4.58
C MET A 39 20.59 8.16 -5.41
N TYR A 40 19.70 9.13 -5.65
CA TYR A 40 20.07 10.37 -6.35
C TYR A 40 21.19 11.11 -5.63
N GLU A 41 21.05 11.32 -4.32
CA GLU A 41 22.06 12.01 -3.51
C GLU A 41 23.40 11.27 -3.51
N LEU A 42 23.38 9.94 -3.37
CA LEU A 42 24.57 9.11 -3.42
C LEU A 42 25.29 9.23 -4.78
N LEU A 43 24.55 9.19 -5.88
CA LEU A 43 25.11 9.35 -7.22
C LEU A 43 25.75 10.73 -7.41
N CYS A 44 25.12 11.79 -6.91
CA CYS A 44 25.69 13.14 -6.89
C CYS A 44 26.96 13.22 -6.04
N LEU A 45 26.96 12.63 -4.85
CA LEU A 45 28.14 12.59 -3.96
C LEU A 45 29.32 11.84 -4.59
N MET A 46 29.03 10.74 -5.27
CA MET A 46 30.02 9.95 -6.01
C MET A 46 30.45 10.61 -7.33
N LYS A 47 29.82 11.73 -7.71
CA LYS A 47 30.05 12.43 -8.99
C LYS A 47 29.82 11.52 -10.20
N VAL A 48 28.83 10.63 -10.09
CA VAL A 48 28.38 9.80 -11.21
C VAL A 48 27.58 10.67 -12.18
N ASN A 49 27.91 10.57 -13.46
CA ASN A 49 27.12 11.22 -14.50
C ASN A 49 25.78 10.49 -14.67
N ILE A 50 24.71 11.09 -14.15
CA ILE A 50 23.34 10.63 -14.36
C ILE A 50 23.00 10.86 -15.84
N ASN A 51 22.42 9.84 -16.49
CA ASN A 51 21.90 9.91 -17.85
C ASN A 51 20.37 9.78 -17.85
N ASP A 52 19.74 9.91 -19.02
CA ASP A 52 18.27 9.84 -19.17
C ASP A 52 17.67 8.53 -18.60
N ILE A 53 18.36 7.40 -18.74
CA ILE A 53 17.88 6.10 -18.24
C ILE A 53 17.89 6.08 -16.71
N THR A 54 18.99 6.54 -16.09
CA THR A 54 19.10 6.64 -14.63
C THR A 54 18.11 7.66 -14.09
N ALA A 55 17.98 8.82 -14.72
CA ALA A 55 17.02 9.86 -14.31
C ALA A 55 15.58 9.34 -14.38
N LYS A 56 15.23 8.61 -15.44
CA LYS A 56 13.93 7.95 -15.59
C LYS A 56 13.67 6.94 -14.47
N ALA A 57 14.66 6.11 -14.12
CA ALA A 57 14.53 5.13 -13.04
C ALA A 57 14.34 5.80 -11.67
N LEU A 58 15.14 6.84 -11.38
CA LEU A 58 15.03 7.62 -10.15
C LEU A 58 13.66 8.30 -10.05
N TYR A 59 13.22 8.97 -11.12
CA TYR A 59 11.91 9.62 -11.16
C TYR A 59 10.79 8.61 -10.93
N THR A 60 10.84 7.46 -11.60
CA THR A 60 9.82 6.41 -11.46
C THR A 60 9.72 5.94 -10.01
N GLY A 61 10.86 5.67 -9.35
CA GLY A 61 10.86 5.26 -7.94
C GLY A 61 10.33 6.32 -6.98
N ILE A 62 10.72 7.59 -7.18
CA ILE A 62 10.18 8.70 -6.38
C ILE A 62 8.67 8.84 -6.59
N ALA A 63 8.21 8.79 -7.85
CA ALA A 63 6.80 8.94 -8.17
C ALA A 63 5.98 7.80 -7.54
N THR A 64 6.42 6.54 -7.60
CA THR A 64 5.65 5.40 -7.06
C THR A 64 5.53 5.42 -5.54
N ASP A 65 6.62 5.71 -4.83
CA ASP A 65 6.64 5.67 -3.36
C ASP A 65 5.93 6.88 -2.73
N THR A 66 5.73 7.94 -3.51
CA THR A 66 4.98 9.14 -3.10
C THR A 66 3.53 9.14 -3.60
N GLY A 67 3.11 8.10 -4.32
CA GLY A 67 1.78 8.04 -4.92
C GLY A 67 1.54 9.17 -5.92
N CYS A 68 2.54 9.48 -6.74
CA CYS A 68 2.60 10.65 -7.61
C CYS A 68 2.44 11.95 -6.79
N PHE A 69 3.29 12.08 -5.75
CA PHE A 69 3.37 13.27 -4.89
C PHE A 69 2.11 13.60 -4.05
N LYS A 70 1.25 12.60 -3.80
CA LYS A 70 0.00 12.77 -3.03
C LYS A 70 0.13 12.35 -1.57
N TYR A 71 1.10 11.53 -1.23
CA TYR A 71 1.24 10.97 0.10
C TYR A 71 1.95 11.92 1.07
N THR A 72 1.78 11.68 2.38
CA THR A 72 2.29 12.56 3.45
C THR A 72 3.81 12.51 3.62
N ASN A 73 4.49 11.53 3.01
CA ASN A 73 5.95 11.41 3.00
C ASN A 73 6.63 12.38 2.03
N VAL A 74 5.87 13.08 1.18
CA VAL A 74 6.43 14.06 0.24
C VAL A 74 6.99 15.27 0.99
N THR A 75 8.22 15.67 0.66
CA THR A 75 8.89 16.83 1.26
C THR A 75 9.34 17.84 0.21
N ALA A 76 9.87 18.99 0.66
CA ALA A 76 10.52 19.94 -0.24
C ALA A 76 11.72 19.32 -0.97
N LYS A 77 12.47 18.44 -0.31
CA LYS A 77 13.61 17.69 -0.90
C LYS A 77 13.13 16.85 -2.09
N THR A 78 11.99 16.16 -1.94
CA THR A 78 11.35 15.36 -3.00
C THR A 78 11.13 16.17 -4.28
N HIS A 79 10.53 17.36 -4.15
CA HIS A 79 10.28 18.22 -5.31
C HIS A 79 11.55 18.82 -5.90
N ILE A 80 12.56 19.15 -5.09
CA ILE A 80 13.85 19.66 -5.58
C ILE A 80 14.55 18.58 -6.40
N ILE A 81 14.66 17.35 -5.88
CA ILE A 81 15.26 16.22 -6.61
C ILE A 81 14.49 15.98 -7.90
N THR A 82 13.16 15.92 -7.83
CA THR A 82 12.32 15.71 -9.01
C THR A 82 12.55 16.80 -10.06
N ALA A 83 12.65 18.07 -9.66
CA ALA A 83 12.94 19.17 -10.58
C ALA A 83 14.30 18.99 -11.28
N GLN A 84 15.32 18.52 -10.58
CA GLN A 84 16.61 18.19 -11.21
C GLN A 84 16.50 17.04 -12.22
N LEU A 85 15.64 16.05 -11.94
CA LEU A 85 15.41 14.93 -12.86
C LEU A 85 14.67 15.36 -14.13
N TYR A 86 13.86 16.43 -14.09
CA TYR A 86 13.18 17.00 -15.25
C TYR A 86 14.14 17.68 -16.25
N GLU A 87 15.38 17.98 -15.87
CA GLU A 87 16.41 18.48 -16.79
C GLU A 87 16.90 17.40 -17.78
N TYR A 88 16.54 16.13 -17.55
CA TYR A 88 16.82 15.00 -18.44
C TYR A 88 15.63 14.70 -19.34
N ASN A 89 15.83 13.86 -20.36
CA ASN A 89 14.75 13.42 -21.24
C ASN A 89 13.88 12.33 -20.58
N ILE A 90 13.22 12.68 -19.48
CA ILE A 90 12.25 11.84 -18.80
C ILE A 90 10.85 12.20 -19.30
N ASP A 91 10.19 11.27 -19.99
CA ASP A 91 8.77 11.43 -20.35
C ASP A 91 7.90 11.17 -19.11
N ALA A 92 7.97 12.11 -18.15
CA ALA A 92 7.24 12.03 -16.89
C ALA A 92 5.72 11.89 -17.06
N PRO A 93 5.06 12.59 -18.03
CA PRO A 93 3.66 12.34 -18.34
C PRO A 93 3.39 10.88 -18.72
N GLU A 94 4.19 10.28 -19.60
CA GLU A 94 4.00 8.88 -19.99
C GLU A 94 4.30 7.91 -18.84
N ILE A 95 5.33 8.17 -18.04
CA ILE A 95 5.62 7.38 -16.83
C ILE A 95 4.43 7.42 -15.89
N ASN A 96 3.90 8.61 -15.58
CA ASN A 96 2.76 8.76 -14.69
C ASN A 96 1.52 8.07 -15.26
N ARG A 97 1.27 8.21 -16.57
CA ARG A 97 0.15 7.56 -17.24
C ARG A 97 0.24 6.05 -17.12
N ILE A 98 1.41 5.45 -17.37
CA ILE A 98 1.61 4.00 -17.27
C ILE A 98 1.47 3.53 -15.83
N MET A 99 2.07 4.24 -14.86
CA MET A 99 2.17 3.78 -13.47
C MET A 99 0.90 4.01 -12.64
N PHE A 100 0.13 5.08 -12.91
CA PHE A 100 -0.99 5.48 -12.07
C PHE A 100 -2.35 5.51 -12.78
N ASP A 101 -2.36 5.79 -14.08
CA ASP A 101 -3.61 6.03 -14.81
C ASP A 101 -4.02 4.89 -15.76
N THR A 102 -3.11 3.95 -16.03
CA THR A 102 -3.35 2.84 -16.95
C THR A 102 -3.82 1.61 -16.19
N LYS A 103 -5.03 1.16 -16.50
CA LYS A 103 -5.55 -0.13 -16.03
C LYS A 103 -5.74 -1.08 -17.21
N SER A 104 -5.45 -2.36 -16.98
CA SER A 104 -5.81 -3.39 -17.95
C SER A 104 -7.34 -3.55 -18.01
N ARG A 105 -7.86 -3.97 -19.16
CA ARG A 105 -9.30 -4.22 -19.32
C ARG A 105 -9.81 -5.26 -18.31
N LYS A 106 -9.03 -6.33 -18.07
CA LYS A 106 -9.39 -7.36 -17.09
C LYS A 106 -9.46 -6.82 -15.66
N LEU A 107 -8.57 -5.90 -15.29
CA LEU A 107 -8.63 -5.25 -13.98
C LEU A 107 -9.90 -4.41 -13.87
N LEU A 108 -10.25 -3.65 -14.91
CA LEU A 108 -11.49 -2.88 -14.93
C LEU A 108 -12.75 -3.77 -14.81
N GLU A 109 -12.76 -4.92 -15.48
CA GLU A 109 -13.85 -5.90 -15.37
C GLU A 109 -13.92 -6.51 -13.97
N LEU A 110 -12.78 -6.78 -13.32
CA LEU A 110 -12.73 -7.21 -11.92
C LEU A 110 -13.26 -6.12 -10.98
N GLU A 111 -12.81 -4.87 -11.15
CA GLU A 111 -13.27 -3.73 -10.35
C GLU A 111 -14.79 -3.62 -10.38
N ARG A 112 -15.40 -3.76 -11.56
CA ARG A 112 -16.86 -3.80 -11.69
C ARG A 112 -17.49 -4.91 -10.85
N MET A 113 -17.01 -6.16 -10.97
CA MET A 113 -17.56 -7.28 -10.21
C MET A 113 -17.43 -7.11 -8.70
N VAL A 114 -16.28 -6.57 -8.25
CA VAL A 114 -16.00 -6.32 -6.84
C VAL A 114 -16.88 -5.19 -6.30
N LEU A 115 -17.06 -4.11 -7.07
CA LEU A 115 -17.94 -2.99 -6.71
C LEU A 115 -19.40 -3.42 -6.65
N ASP A 116 -19.87 -4.22 -7.62
CA ASP A 116 -21.23 -4.77 -7.63
C ASP A 116 -21.49 -5.67 -6.39
N ALA A 117 -20.45 -6.33 -5.87
CA ALA A 117 -20.52 -7.17 -4.68
C ALA A 117 -20.09 -6.47 -3.37
N SER A 118 -19.84 -5.16 -3.42
CA SER A 118 -19.36 -4.41 -2.26
C SER A 118 -20.46 -4.16 -1.23
N GLU A 119 -20.08 -4.08 0.05
CA GLU A 119 -21.01 -3.87 1.16
C GLU A 119 -20.56 -2.72 2.05
N PHE A 120 -21.50 -1.86 2.43
CA PHE A 120 -21.27 -0.76 3.36
C PHE A 120 -21.82 -1.09 4.75
N HIS A 121 -21.03 -0.80 5.78
CA HIS A 121 -21.38 -1.05 7.17
C HIS A 121 -21.14 0.17 8.06
N PHE A 122 -21.68 0.13 9.28
CA PHE A 122 -21.53 1.18 10.30
C PHE A 122 -21.91 2.59 9.80
N GLY A 123 -23.02 2.68 9.07
CA GLY A 123 -23.50 3.95 8.49
C GLY A 123 -22.61 4.47 7.36
N GLY A 124 -21.97 3.58 6.59
CA GLY A 124 -21.08 3.94 5.47
C GLY A 124 -19.63 4.18 5.87
N LYS A 125 -19.27 4.02 7.15
CA LYS A 125 -17.90 4.22 7.65
C LYS A 125 -16.94 3.08 7.28
N CYS A 126 -17.47 1.91 6.95
CA CYS A 126 -16.69 0.75 6.51
C CYS A 126 -17.23 0.23 5.17
N ILE A 127 -16.32 -0.15 4.28
CA ILE A 127 -16.64 -0.85 3.03
C ILE A 127 -15.90 -2.20 2.98
N ILE A 128 -16.63 -3.26 2.62
CA ILE A 128 -16.05 -4.56 2.27
C ILE A 128 -16.05 -4.74 0.76
N LEU A 129 -14.89 -5.09 0.22
CA LEU A 129 -14.64 -5.44 -1.17
C LEU A 129 -14.25 -6.93 -1.25
N PRO A 130 -15.19 -7.84 -1.57
CA PRO A 130 -14.88 -9.25 -1.73
C PRO A 130 -14.25 -9.51 -3.09
N VAL A 131 -13.13 -10.24 -3.13
CA VAL A 131 -12.46 -10.73 -4.35
C VAL A 131 -12.47 -12.25 -4.30
N THR A 132 -13.47 -12.88 -4.93
CA THR A 132 -13.66 -14.35 -4.88
C THR A 132 -12.77 -15.06 -5.91
N ALA A 133 -12.60 -16.38 -5.74
CA ALA A 133 -11.91 -17.21 -6.72
C ALA A 133 -12.63 -17.19 -8.08
N GLU A 134 -13.96 -17.16 -8.10
CA GLU A 134 -14.77 -17.05 -9.32
C GLU A 134 -14.51 -15.75 -10.08
N MET A 135 -14.43 -14.61 -9.38
CA MET A 135 -14.12 -13.31 -10.01
C MET A 135 -12.71 -13.31 -10.62
N GLN A 136 -11.73 -13.85 -9.90
CA GLN A 136 -10.36 -13.99 -10.39
C GLN A 136 -10.31 -14.89 -11.63
N GLN A 137 -11.00 -16.03 -11.62
CA GLN A 137 -11.06 -16.96 -12.75
C GLN A 137 -11.73 -16.32 -13.97
N LYS A 138 -12.86 -15.64 -13.78
CA LYS A 138 -13.61 -14.99 -14.87
C LYS A 138 -12.81 -13.90 -15.57
N THR A 139 -12.00 -13.15 -14.82
CA THR A 139 -11.25 -12.00 -15.35
C THR A 139 -9.81 -12.35 -15.73
N GLY A 140 -9.26 -13.44 -15.18
CA GLY A 140 -7.84 -13.78 -15.32
C GLY A 140 -6.91 -12.84 -14.56
N CYS A 141 -7.41 -12.05 -13.60
CA CYS A 141 -6.59 -11.21 -12.75
C CYS A 141 -5.97 -12.02 -11.61
N SER A 142 -4.68 -11.80 -11.34
CA SER A 142 -3.98 -12.48 -10.25
C SER A 142 -2.81 -11.66 -9.70
N GLY A 143 -2.22 -12.13 -8.60
CA GLY A 143 -0.99 -11.55 -8.05
C GLY A 143 -1.13 -10.07 -7.68
N THR A 144 -0.18 -9.26 -8.18
CA THR A 144 -0.05 -7.82 -7.90
C THR A 144 -1.12 -6.99 -8.59
N GLU A 145 -1.79 -7.49 -9.64
CA GLU A 145 -2.88 -6.75 -10.32
C GLU A 145 -4.04 -6.47 -9.38
N LEU A 146 -4.22 -7.31 -8.37
CA LEU A 146 -5.28 -7.18 -7.36
C LEU A 146 -5.00 -6.07 -6.34
N GLU A 147 -3.80 -5.50 -6.30
CA GLU A 147 -3.46 -4.38 -5.41
C GLU A 147 -4.26 -3.12 -5.75
N GLY A 148 -4.66 -2.95 -7.02
CA GLY A 148 -5.54 -1.86 -7.47
C GLY A 148 -6.89 -1.84 -6.75
N ILE A 149 -7.41 -3.01 -6.35
CA ILE A 149 -8.69 -3.12 -5.62
C ILE A 149 -8.59 -2.47 -4.23
N ALA A 150 -7.46 -2.62 -3.55
CA ALA A 150 -7.26 -2.02 -2.22
C ALA A 150 -7.18 -0.49 -2.27
N VAL A 151 -6.95 0.11 -3.45
CA VAL A 151 -6.98 1.57 -3.62
C VAL A 151 -8.42 2.09 -3.64
N ILE A 152 -9.36 1.32 -4.19
CA ILE A 152 -10.78 1.69 -4.26
C ILE A 152 -11.34 1.96 -2.87
N SER A 153 -11.04 1.09 -1.91
CA SER A 153 -11.59 1.18 -0.55
C SER A 153 -11.17 2.45 0.20
N ARG A 154 -10.05 3.08 -0.19
CA ARG A 154 -9.58 4.38 0.36
C ARG A 154 -10.21 5.60 -0.31
N SER A 155 -10.81 5.43 -1.48
CA SER A 155 -11.25 6.55 -2.32
C SER A 155 -12.72 6.92 -2.11
N VAL A 156 -13.41 6.26 -1.18
CA VAL A 156 -14.84 6.47 -0.91
C VAL A 156 -15.02 7.50 0.20
N GLU A 157 -15.78 8.56 -0.08
CA GLU A 157 -16.09 9.61 0.89
C GLU A 157 -16.75 9.03 2.16
N GLY A 158 -16.28 9.47 3.33
CA GLY A 158 -16.82 9.05 4.63
C GLY A 158 -16.37 7.67 5.13
N VAL A 159 -15.75 6.85 4.27
CA VAL A 159 -15.16 5.56 4.68
C VAL A 159 -13.87 5.80 5.46
N CYS A 160 -13.81 5.28 6.68
CA CYS A 160 -12.60 5.27 7.52
C CYS A 160 -11.97 3.89 7.64
N ALA A 161 -12.68 2.82 7.24
CA ALA A 161 -12.17 1.46 7.14
C ALA A 161 -12.50 0.83 5.78
N GLY A 162 -11.50 0.67 4.94
CA GLY A 162 -11.56 -0.08 3.70
C GLY A 162 -11.04 -1.50 3.89
N VAL A 163 -11.88 -2.50 3.64
CA VAL A 163 -11.54 -3.92 3.79
C VAL A 163 -11.60 -4.62 2.44
N THR A 164 -10.50 -5.25 2.03
CA THR A 164 -10.49 -6.16 0.88
C THR A 164 -10.35 -7.60 1.39
N ILE A 165 -11.30 -8.46 1.04
CA ILE A 165 -11.32 -9.88 1.42
C ILE A 165 -11.05 -10.70 0.16
N LYS A 166 -9.81 -11.13 -0.01
CA LYS A 166 -9.39 -11.89 -1.20
C LYS A 166 -9.32 -13.37 -0.90
N GLN A 167 -10.05 -14.18 -1.66
CA GLN A 167 -9.94 -15.63 -1.60
C GLN A 167 -8.61 -16.09 -2.20
N THR A 168 -7.82 -16.83 -1.42
CA THR A 168 -6.54 -17.40 -1.82
C THR A 168 -6.57 -18.91 -1.94
N ASP A 169 -7.53 -19.56 -1.27
CA ASP A 169 -7.83 -20.99 -1.35
C ASP A 169 -9.32 -21.22 -1.07
N ASP A 170 -9.81 -22.46 -1.16
CA ASP A 170 -11.22 -22.83 -0.98
C ASP A 170 -11.80 -22.27 0.32
N ARG A 171 -11.04 -22.34 1.43
CA ARG A 171 -11.45 -21.86 2.76
C ARG A 171 -10.47 -20.89 3.39
N GLU A 172 -9.68 -20.18 2.58
CA GLU A 172 -8.69 -19.22 3.06
C GLU A 172 -8.78 -17.88 2.34
N PHE A 173 -8.76 -16.81 3.14
CA PHE A 173 -8.90 -15.45 2.67
C PHE A 173 -7.80 -14.56 3.24
N LYS A 174 -7.16 -13.81 2.35
CA LYS A 174 -6.27 -12.70 2.73
C LYS A 174 -7.10 -11.45 2.90
N VAL A 175 -7.14 -10.93 4.12
CA VAL A 175 -7.79 -9.67 4.47
C VAL A 175 -6.75 -8.56 4.41
N SER A 176 -7.05 -7.50 3.66
CA SER A 176 -6.22 -6.28 3.60
C SER A 176 -7.05 -5.10 4.08
N LEU A 177 -6.59 -4.45 5.14
CA LEU A 177 -7.21 -3.24 5.68
C LEU A 177 -6.45 -2.00 5.24
N ARG A 178 -7.22 -0.96 4.97
CA ARG A 178 -6.76 0.42 4.82
C ARG A 178 -7.64 1.29 5.70
N THR A 179 -7.04 2.09 6.58
CA THR A 179 -7.80 2.95 7.49
C THR A 179 -7.31 4.38 7.42
N TYR A 180 -8.21 5.28 7.82
CA TYR A 180 -7.89 6.66 8.14
C TYR A 180 -8.09 6.89 9.65
N PRO A 181 -7.38 7.86 10.26
CA PRO A 181 -7.64 8.25 11.63
C PRO A 181 -9.13 8.53 11.87
N PRO A 182 -9.69 8.15 13.03
CA PRO A 182 -8.99 7.64 14.21
C PRO A 182 -8.71 6.13 14.22
N LEU A 183 -9.05 5.37 13.17
CA LEU A 183 -8.90 3.92 13.16
C LEU A 183 -7.47 3.45 12.85
N ASP A 184 -7.03 2.44 13.60
CA ASP A 184 -5.74 1.78 13.42
C ASP A 184 -5.93 0.39 12.78
N ALA A 185 -5.51 0.24 11.52
CA ALA A 185 -5.59 -1.02 10.80
C ALA A 185 -4.81 -2.15 11.48
N SER A 186 -3.68 -1.84 12.14
CA SER A 186 -2.85 -2.84 12.79
C SER A 186 -3.54 -3.45 14.01
N GLU A 187 -4.26 -2.65 14.79
CA GLU A 187 -5.06 -3.14 15.93
C GLU A 187 -6.22 -4.03 15.46
N ILE A 188 -6.90 -3.66 14.37
CA ILE A 188 -7.94 -4.52 13.77
C ILE A 188 -7.34 -5.85 13.30
N CYS A 189 -6.22 -5.81 12.58
CA CYS A 189 -5.58 -7.03 12.09
C CYS A 189 -5.02 -7.92 13.20
N LYS A 190 -4.56 -7.37 14.34
CA LYS A 190 -4.12 -8.17 15.49
C LYS A 190 -5.24 -9.06 16.03
N LEU A 191 -6.47 -8.56 16.08
CA LEU A 191 -7.65 -9.35 16.48
C LEU A 191 -7.93 -10.51 15.51
N LEU A 192 -7.46 -10.41 14.28
CA LEU A 192 -7.57 -11.43 13.23
C LEU A 192 -6.32 -12.33 13.12
N GLY A 193 -5.35 -12.20 14.03
CA GLY A 193 -4.09 -12.95 13.98
C GLY A 193 -3.08 -12.43 12.94
N GLY A 194 -3.26 -11.21 12.47
CA GLY A 194 -2.36 -10.53 11.52
C GLY A 194 -1.60 -9.35 12.13
N GLY A 195 -1.19 -8.40 11.29
CA GLY A 195 -0.44 -7.22 11.70
C GLY A 195 -0.17 -6.25 10.56
N GLY A 196 0.57 -5.18 10.86
CA GLY A 196 0.93 -4.15 9.89
C GLY A 196 1.10 -2.78 10.54
N HIS A 197 0.77 -1.74 9.79
CA HIS A 197 0.88 -0.34 10.21
C HIS A 197 -0.49 0.31 10.38
N LYS A 198 -0.52 1.49 11.02
CA LYS A 198 -1.75 2.19 11.35
C LYS A 198 -2.71 2.42 10.19
N GLY A 199 -2.20 2.76 9.01
CA GLY A 199 -3.03 3.02 7.82
C GLY A 199 -3.18 1.83 6.88
N ALA A 200 -2.43 0.74 7.09
CA ALA A 200 -2.41 -0.42 6.22
C ALA A 200 -1.92 -1.67 6.95
N ALA A 201 -2.78 -2.67 7.05
CA ALA A 201 -2.45 -3.94 7.69
C ALA A 201 -3.12 -5.11 6.96
N GLY A 202 -2.74 -6.34 7.31
CA GLY A 202 -3.36 -7.53 6.75
C GLY A 202 -3.37 -8.72 7.70
N ALA A 203 -4.24 -9.68 7.40
CA ALA A 203 -4.39 -10.94 8.12
C ALA A 203 -4.79 -12.06 7.14
N SER A 204 -4.53 -13.31 7.53
CA SER A 204 -5.08 -14.50 6.85
C SER A 204 -6.15 -15.11 7.73
N VAL A 205 -7.35 -15.29 7.19
CA VAL A 205 -8.51 -15.79 7.92
C VAL A 205 -9.07 -17.01 7.18
N LYS A 206 -9.40 -18.06 7.93
CA LYS A 206 -9.99 -19.29 7.39
C LYS A 206 -11.48 -19.33 7.65
N GLY A 207 -12.25 -19.90 6.73
CA GLY A 207 -13.70 -20.04 6.83
C GLY A 207 -14.39 -19.90 5.49
N GLU A 208 -15.72 -19.82 5.50
CA GLU A 208 -16.49 -19.39 4.33
C GLU A 208 -16.53 -17.87 4.21
N LEU A 209 -16.77 -17.33 3.01
CA LEU A 209 -16.75 -15.88 2.77
C LEU A 209 -17.61 -15.08 3.76
N ASN A 210 -18.82 -15.57 4.07
CA ASN A 210 -19.72 -14.88 5.00
C ASN A 210 -19.21 -14.94 6.46
N GLU A 211 -18.65 -16.07 6.88
CA GLU A 211 -18.04 -16.22 8.22
C GLU A 211 -16.83 -15.29 8.37
N VAL A 212 -16.02 -15.19 7.31
CA VAL A 212 -14.88 -14.26 7.27
C VAL A 212 -15.35 -12.82 7.32
N LYS A 213 -16.38 -12.44 6.55
CA LYS A 213 -16.98 -11.10 6.62
C LYS A 213 -17.43 -10.75 8.04
N GLU A 214 -18.18 -11.64 8.68
CA GLU A 214 -18.66 -11.43 10.06
C GLU A 214 -17.50 -11.28 11.05
N THR A 215 -16.49 -12.15 10.95
CA THR A 215 -15.29 -12.09 11.80
C THR A 215 -14.56 -10.76 11.65
N VAL A 216 -14.37 -10.31 10.40
CA VAL A 216 -13.71 -9.03 10.11
C VAL A 216 -14.55 -7.85 10.58
N LEU A 217 -15.86 -7.86 10.35
CA LEU A 217 -16.76 -6.79 10.81
C LEU A 217 -16.77 -6.67 12.33
N ASN A 218 -16.73 -7.79 13.06
CA ASN A 218 -16.64 -7.77 14.51
C ASN A 218 -15.31 -7.13 14.98
N ALA A 219 -14.18 -7.48 14.36
CA ALA A 219 -12.90 -6.85 14.68
C ALA A 219 -12.89 -5.35 14.38
N VAL A 220 -13.44 -4.93 13.23
CA VAL A 220 -13.59 -3.50 12.88
C VAL A 220 -14.47 -2.79 13.89
N LYS A 221 -15.60 -3.39 14.28
CA LYS A 221 -16.55 -2.82 15.24
C LYS A 221 -15.88 -2.56 16.59
N THR A 222 -15.16 -3.54 17.14
CA THR A 222 -14.45 -3.40 18.42
C THR A 222 -13.52 -2.19 18.43
N VAL A 223 -12.66 -2.06 17.42
CA VAL A 223 -11.71 -0.94 17.34
C VAL A 223 -12.43 0.39 17.05
N MET A 224 -13.54 0.35 16.30
CA MET A 224 -14.35 1.54 16.04
C MET A 224 -15.03 2.05 17.32
N GLU A 225 -15.61 1.17 18.14
CA GLU A 225 -16.22 1.56 19.40
C GLU A 225 -15.20 2.19 20.35
N GLU A 226 -14.00 1.61 20.48
CA GLU A 226 -12.92 2.17 21.30
C GLU A 226 -12.44 3.54 20.79
N ALA A 227 -12.23 3.67 19.47
CA ALA A 227 -11.73 4.90 18.86
C ALA A 227 -12.72 6.07 18.99
N TYR A 228 -14.03 5.79 18.92
CA TYR A 228 -15.06 6.84 19.04
C TYR A 228 -15.54 7.07 20.48
N ALA A 229 -15.44 6.09 21.39
CA ALA A 229 -15.74 6.29 22.81
C ALA A 229 -14.80 7.31 23.48
N GLY A 230 -13.55 7.40 23.02
CA GLY A 230 -12.59 8.42 23.47
C GLY A 230 -12.84 9.84 22.95
N SER A 231 -13.78 10.02 22.00
CA SER A 231 -14.06 11.34 21.40
C SER A 231 -15.15 12.14 22.15
N ASP A 232 -15.98 11.48 22.96
CA ASP A 232 -17.03 12.12 23.78
C ASP A 232 -16.50 12.69 25.11
N THR A 233 -15.26 12.35 25.51
CA THR A 233 -14.64 12.87 26.74
C THR A 233 -13.76 14.11 26.52
N ALA A 234 -13.68 14.63 25.29
CA ALA A 234 -12.85 15.78 24.91
C ALA A 234 -13.67 17.01 24.45
N ARG A 235 -14.84 17.25 25.04
CA ARG A 235 -15.63 18.48 24.86
C ARG A 235 -15.94 19.16 26.19
#